data_AF-A0ABC9X3L0-F1
#
_entry.id   AF-A0ABC9X3L0-F1
#
_cell.length_a   1.000
_cell.length_b   1.000
_cell.length_c   1.000
_cell.angle_alpha   90.00
_cell.angle_beta   90.00
_cell.angle_gamma   90.00
#
_symmetry.space_group_name_H-M   'P 1'
#
loop_
_entity.id
_entity.type
_entity.pdbx_description
1 polymer ?
#
loop_
_entity_poly.entity_id
_entity_poly.type
_entity_poly.pdbx_seq_one_letter_code
_entity_poly.pdbx_strand_id
1 'polypeptide(L)'
;MAAASSSAAAAGCREGPAAAAGPGWSDSQFRRYCFETRPIPRLSHSDPRAEELIENEEPVVLTDTNLVYPALKWDLDYLQENIGNGDFSVYSASTHKFLYYDEHQEDGQF
;
A
#
# COMPACT_ATOMS: atom_id res chain seq x y z
N MET A 1 -12.77 18.86 34.05
CA MET A 1 -11.44 18.80 33.43
C MET A 1 -10.70 17.62 34.02
N ALA A 2 -10.39 16.61 33.20
CA ALA A 2 -9.49 15.53 33.55
C ALA A 2 -8.60 15.29 32.32
N ALA A 3 -7.33 15.66 32.45
CA ALA A 3 -6.28 15.45 31.48
C ALA A 3 -5.33 14.39 32.03
N ALA A 4 -5.16 13.30 31.27
CA ALA A 4 -4.16 12.22 31.32
C ALA A 4 -4.86 11.00 30.69
N SER A 5 -4.31 10.19 29.80
CA SER A 5 -2.93 9.94 29.40
C SER A 5 -3.00 8.84 28.33
N SER A 6 -2.46 9.06 27.13
CA SER A 6 -2.10 7.97 26.21
C SER A 6 -1.16 8.44 25.09
N SER A 7 -0.07 9.13 25.44
CA SER A 7 1.01 9.43 24.49
C SER A 7 1.94 8.21 24.35
N ALA A 8 1.46 7.10 23.81
CA ALA A 8 2.27 5.89 23.60
C ALA A 8 1.76 4.94 22.50
N ALA A 9 1.00 5.42 21.52
CA ALA A 9 0.57 4.61 20.37
C ALA A 9 0.97 5.22 19.02
N ALA A 10 1.97 6.12 19.01
CA ALA A 10 2.53 6.67 17.79
C ALA A 10 3.53 5.66 17.18
N ALA A 11 3.13 5.08 16.04
CA ALA A 11 3.96 4.46 15.01
C ALA A 11 5.22 3.72 15.49
N GLY A 12 5.09 2.45 15.85
CA GLY A 12 6.22 1.53 16.01
C GLY A 12 6.16 0.41 14.99
N CYS A 13 6.75 0.61 13.80
CA CYS A 13 7.08 -0.50 12.90
C CYS A 13 8.25 -1.26 13.56
N ARG A 14 8.00 -2.38 14.26
CA ARG A 14 9.06 -3.19 14.87
C ARG A 14 9.64 -4.18 13.86
N GLU A 15 10.96 -4.13 13.69
CA GLU A 15 11.79 -4.96 12.81
C GLU A 15 11.95 -6.40 13.30
N GLY A 16 11.85 -7.36 12.38
CA GLY A 16 12.40 -8.72 12.51
C GLY A 16 13.75 -8.83 11.81
N PRO A 17 14.60 -9.82 12.13
CA PRO A 17 16.01 -9.77 11.77
C PRO A 17 16.27 -10.34 10.37
N ALA A 18 16.66 -9.48 9.42
CA ALA A 18 17.58 -9.81 8.32
C ALA A 18 18.11 -8.53 7.63
N ALA A 19 19.44 -8.37 7.64
CA ALA A 19 20.28 -7.40 6.92
C ALA A 19 20.25 -5.92 7.36
N ALA A 20 21.42 -5.46 7.81
CA ALA A 20 21.73 -4.13 8.33
C ALA A 20 21.79 -3.03 7.25
N ALA A 21 20.64 -2.69 6.68
CA ALA A 21 20.38 -1.37 6.13
C ALA A 21 19.13 -0.87 6.84
N GLY A 22 19.17 0.35 7.40
CA GLY A 22 17.95 0.95 7.95
C GLY A 22 16.84 0.97 6.90
N PRO A 23 15.58 1.24 7.28
CA PRO A 23 14.49 1.34 6.34
C PRO A 23 14.93 2.20 5.15
N GLY A 24 14.76 1.70 3.92
CA GLY A 24 15.14 2.41 2.68
C GLY A 24 14.34 3.68 2.42
N TRP A 25 13.69 4.21 3.45
CA TRP A 25 12.81 5.36 3.46
C TRP A 25 12.89 6.07 4.82
N SER A 26 12.44 7.33 4.85
CA SER A 26 12.34 8.17 6.05
C SER A 26 11.03 8.95 6.04
N ASP A 27 10.58 9.39 7.21
CA ASP A 27 9.30 10.11 7.37
C ASP A 27 9.20 11.39 6.51
N SER A 28 10.34 11.97 6.12
CA SER A 28 10.40 13.16 5.25
C SER A 28 9.81 12.92 3.85
N GLN A 29 9.69 11.66 3.41
CA GLN A 29 9.11 11.32 2.11
C GLN A 29 7.56 11.34 2.13
N PHE A 30 6.94 11.25 3.30
CA PHE A 30 5.48 11.24 3.41
C PHE A 30 4.88 12.64 3.31
N ARG A 31 3.73 12.74 2.62
CA ARG A 31 2.94 13.98 2.59
C ARG A 31 2.27 14.18 3.94
N ARG A 32 2.15 15.44 4.36
CA ARG A 32 1.47 15.81 5.62
C ARG A 32 -0.03 15.95 5.39
N TYR A 33 -0.81 15.36 6.29
CA TYR A 33 -2.26 15.46 6.32
C TYR A 33 -2.74 15.87 7.72
N CYS A 34 -3.99 16.34 7.81
CA CYS A 34 -4.57 16.88 9.04
C CYS A 34 -5.44 15.88 9.84
N PHE A 35 -5.23 14.58 9.64
CA PHE A 35 -5.93 13.50 10.34
C PHE A 35 -4.94 12.51 10.95
N GLU A 36 -5.36 11.82 12.01
CA GLU A 36 -4.58 10.79 12.67
C GLU A 36 -4.69 9.45 11.92
N THR A 37 -3.65 8.61 12.04
CA THR A 37 -3.61 7.27 11.45
C THR A 37 -3.24 6.23 12.50
N ARG A 38 -3.60 4.98 12.23
CA ARG A 38 -3.15 3.81 12.99
C ARG A 38 -2.40 2.88 12.04
N PRO A 39 -1.34 2.19 12.50
CA PRO A 39 -0.61 1.25 11.67
C PRO A 39 -1.48 0.03 11.34
N ILE A 40 -1.46 -0.39 10.08
CA ILE A 40 -2.10 -1.63 9.64
C ILE A 40 -1.25 -2.82 10.13
N PRO A 41 -1.84 -3.88 10.72
CA PRO A 41 -1.11 -5.07 11.13
C PRO A 41 -0.33 -5.71 9.99
N ARG A 42 0.92 -6.08 10.25
CA ARG A 42 1.78 -6.82 9.31
C ARG A 42 1.95 -8.24 9.85
N LEU A 43 1.37 -9.21 9.18
CA LEU A 43 1.32 -10.60 9.64
C LEU A 43 1.79 -11.57 8.54
N SER A 44 2.22 -12.75 8.96
CA SER A 44 2.42 -13.86 8.01
C SER A 44 1.06 -14.31 7.48
N HIS A 45 1.00 -14.77 6.24
CA HIS A 45 -0.21 -15.39 5.70
C HIS A 45 -0.60 -16.69 6.44
N SER A 46 0.32 -17.29 7.21
CA SER A 46 0.07 -18.49 8.02
C SER A 46 -0.42 -18.16 9.44
N ASP A 47 -0.49 -16.89 9.83
CA ASP A 47 -0.98 -16.47 11.14
C ASP A 47 -2.53 -16.49 11.15
N PRO A 48 -3.20 -17.21 12.06
CA PRO A 48 -4.66 -17.28 12.10
C PRO A 48 -5.32 -15.91 12.32
N ARG A 49 -4.61 -14.95 12.92
CA ARG A 49 -5.11 -13.57 13.08
C ARG A 49 -5.22 -12.84 11.75
N ALA A 50 -4.38 -13.19 10.77
CA ALA A 50 -4.48 -12.62 9.44
C ALA A 50 -5.77 -13.08 8.75
N GLU A 51 -6.15 -14.36 8.91
CA GLU A 51 -7.40 -14.91 8.41
C GLU A 51 -8.62 -14.27 9.08
N GLU A 52 -8.58 -14.08 10.40
CA GLU A 52 -9.64 -13.41 11.16
C GLU A 52 -9.88 -11.98 10.68
N LEU A 53 -8.81 -11.20 10.41
CA LEU A 53 -8.93 -9.85 9.87
C LEU A 53 -9.57 -9.86 8.47
N ILE A 54 -9.20 -10.82 7.62
CA ILE A 54 -9.75 -10.96 6.27
C ILE A 54 -11.24 -11.30 6.32
N GLU A 55 -11.64 -12.26 7.17
CA GLU A 55 -13.05 -12.66 7.34
C GLU A 55 -13.91 -11.51 7.87
N ASN A 56 -13.34 -10.64 8.71
CA ASN A 56 -14.02 -9.45 9.25
C ASN A 56 -13.95 -8.22 8.33
N GLU A 57 -13.43 -8.35 7.10
CA GLU A 57 -13.22 -7.25 6.16
C GLU A 57 -12.32 -6.11 6.72
N GLU A 58 -11.41 -6.44 7.63
CA GLU A 58 -10.42 -5.53 8.21
C GLU A 58 -9.07 -5.58 7.46
N PRO A 59 -8.34 -4.46 7.34
CA PRO A 59 -7.12 -4.40 6.55
C PRO A 59 -5.94 -5.13 7.23
N VAL A 60 -5.17 -5.88 6.43
CA VAL A 60 -3.94 -6.56 6.86
C VAL A 60 -2.87 -6.52 5.76
N VAL A 61 -1.60 -6.39 6.13
CA VAL A 61 -0.46 -6.55 5.23
C VAL A 61 0.14 -7.94 5.42
N LEU A 62 0.04 -8.79 4.40
CA LEU A 62 0.63 -10.13 4.42
C LEU A 62 2.09 -10.08 3.93
N THR A 63 3.03 -10.56 4.74
CA THR A 63 4.47 -10.32 4.49
C THR A 63 5.18 -11.39 3.65
N ASP A 64 4.59 -12.58 3.50
CA ASP A 64 5.29 -13.78 3.03
C ASP A 64 4.44 -14.68 2.12
N THR A 65 3.46 -14.11 1.41
CA THR A 65 2.51 -14.86 0.55
C THR A 65 3.15 -15.46 -0.71
N ASN A 66 4.27 -14.91 -1.18
CA ASN A 66 4.83 -15.19 -2.51
C ASN A 66 3.85 -14.96 -3.68
N LEU A 67 2.78 -14.19 -3.48
CA LEU A 67 1.71 -13.98 -4.48
C LEU A 67 2.23 -13.50 -5.83
N VAL A 68 3.24 -12.63 -5.82
CA VAL A 68 3.86 -12.04 -7.02
C VAL A 68 5.34 -12.42 -7.16
N TYR A 69 5.77 -13.53 -6.56
CA TYR A 69 7.19 -13.92 -6.53
C TYR A 69 7.87 -13.94 -7.91
N PRO A 70 7.26 -14.50 -8.99
CA PRO A 70 7.86 -14.45 -10.33
C PRO A 70 7.99 -13.05 -10.94
N ALA A 71 7.17 -12.10 -10.47
CA ALA A 71 7.14 -10.71 -10.93
C ALA A 71 8.11 -9.79 -10.17
N LEU A 72 8.80 -10.28 -9.13
CA LEU A 72 9.78 -9.48 -8.38
C LEU A 72 11.00 -9.04 -9.21
N LYS A 73 11.21 -9.68 -10.36
CA LYS A 73 12.25 -9.32 -11.35
C LYS A 73 11.80 -8.25 -12.35
N TRP A 74 10.55 -7.81 -12.29
CA TRP A 74 10.03 -6.85 -13.26
C TRP A 74 10.60 -5.45 -12.98
N ASP A 75 11.37 -4.96 -13.93
CA ASP A 75 11.76 -3.57 -14.07
C ASP A 75 11.29 -3.03 -15.45
N LEU A 76 11.57 -1.77 -15.75
CA LEU A 76 11.11 -1.17 -17.01
C LEU A 76 11.69 -1.87 -18.24
N ASP A 77 12.96 -2.29 -18.19
CA ASP A 77 13.64 -2.95 -19.31
C ASP A 77 13.07 -4.35 -19.54
N TYR A 78 12.91 -5.15 -18.48
CA TYR A 78 12.31 -6.48 -18.55
C TYR A 78 10.89 -6.42 -19.11
N LEU A 79 10.08 -5.47 -18.62
CA LEU A 79 8.71 -5.31 -19.10
C LEU A 79 8.69 -4.88 -20.58
N GLN A 80 9.52 -3.91 -20.98
CA GLN A 80 9.60 -3.49 -22.37
C GLN A 80 9.97 -4.63 -23.32
N GLU A 81 10.86 -5.54 -22.90
CA GLU A 81 11.28 -6.68 -23.71
C GLU A 81 10.26 -7.82 -23.76
N ASN A 82 9.47 -8.03 -22.70
CA ASN A 82 8.70 -9.27 -22.51
C ASN A 82 7.18 -9.09 -22.47
N ILE A 83 6.64 -7.88 -22.26
CA ILE A 83 5.19 -7.66 -22.08
C ILE A 83 4.39 -7.73 -23.39
N GLY A 84 5.07 -7.55 -24.53
CA GLY A 84 4.48 -7.55 -25.86
C GLY A 84 4.08 -6.16 -26.37
N ASN A 85 3.40 -6.11 -27.52
CA ASN A 85 3.10 -4.88 -28.26
C ASN A 85 1.62 -4.44 -28.14
N GLY A 86 0.97 -4.75 -27.02
CA GLY A 86 -0.39 -4.30 -26.76
C GLY A 86 -0.46 -2.80 -26.46
N ASP A 87 -1.63 -2.19 -26.66
CA ASP A 87 -1.88 -0.82 -26.21
C ASP A 87 -2.10 -0.78 -24.69
N PHE A 88 -1.62 0.29 -24.04
CA PHE A 88 -1.76 0.51 -22.60
C PHE A 88 -2.42 1.86 -22.34
N SER A 89 -3.40 1.89 -21.44
CA SER A 89 -4.00 3.15 -20.96
C SER A 89 -3.00 3.89 -20.06
N VAL A 90 -2.59 5.09 -20.48
CA VAL A 90 -1.66 5.96 -19.74
C VAL A 90 -2.36 7.26 -19.37
N TYR A 91 -2.51 7.52 -18.07
CA TYR A 91 -3.15 8.73 -17.54
C TYR A 91 -2.12 9.85 -17.36
N SER A 92 -2.51 11.08 -17.76
CA SER A 92 -1.70 12.29 -17.58
C SER A 92 -2.41 13.30 -16.70
N ALA A 93 -1.68 13.88 -15.75
CA ALA A 93 -2.19 14.90 -14.84
C ALA A 93 -1.13 15.99 -14.62
N SER A 94 -1.58 17.25 -14.49
CA SER A 94 -0.70 18.39 -14.15
C SER A 94 -0.31 18.43 -12.67
N THR A 95 -0.88 17.55 -11.85
CA THR A 95 -0.63 17.46 -10.41
C THR A 95 -0.33 16.01 -10.00
N HIS A 96 0.12 15.81 -8.75
CA HIS A 96 0.37 14.49 -8.18
C HIS A 96 -0.91 13.75 -7.73
N LYS A 97 -2.10 14.30 -7.98
CA LYS A 97 -3.40 13.70 -7.66
C LYS A 97 -4.02 13.16 -8.95
N PHE A 98 -4.16 11.84 -9.04
CA PHE A 98 -4.83 11.16 -10.15
C PHE A 98 -6.25 10.79 -9.69
N LEU A 99 -7.22 11.65 -10.00
CA LEU A 99 -8.63 11.37 -9.71
C LEU A 99 -9.22 10.53 -10.85
N TYR A 100 -9.74 9.36 -10.50
CA TYR A 100 -10.41 8.46 -11.44
C TYR A 100 -11.84 8.91 -11.72
N TYR A 101 -12.26 8.81 -12.98
CA TYR A 101 -13.63 9.05 -13.43
C TYR A 101 -14.09 7.87 -14.27
N ASP A 102 -15.37 7.54 -14.16
CA ASP A 102 -16.02 6.54 -15.01
C ASP A 102 -16.47 7.22 -16.30
N GLU A 103 -15.92 6.79 -17.43
CA GLU A 103 -16.20 7.36 -18.74
C GLU A 103 -17.67 7.15 -19.17
N HIS A 104 -18.38 6.17 -18.58
CA HIS A 104 -19.75 5.83 -18.95
C HIS A 104 -20.83 6.61 -18.18
N GLN A 105 -20.44 7.51 -17.27
CA GLN A 105 -21.42 8.32 -16.52
C GLN A 105 -22.03 9.47 -17.36
N GLU A 106 -21.51 9.74 -18.57
CA GLU A 106 -21.99 10.85 -19.42
C GLU A 106 -23.07 10.46 -20.45
N ASP A 107 -23.43 9.17 -20.59
CA ASP A 107 -24.55 8.73 -21.45
C ASP A 107 -25.92 8.84 -20.75
N GLY A 108 -26.20 10.02 -20.18
CA GLY A 108 -27.46 10.39 -19.54
C GLY A 108 -28.63 10.54 -20.54
N GLN A 109 -29.06 9.44 -21.16
CA GLN A 109 -30.43 9.33 -21.68
C GLN A 109 -31.37 9.06 -20.51
N PHE A 110 -32.01 10.14 -20.02
CA PHE A 110 -33.21 10.07 -19.20
C PHE A 110 -34.44 9.80 -20.07
#